data_AF-A0A7K2NYH4-F1
#
_entry.id   AF-A0A7K2NYH4-F1
#
_cell.length_a   1.000
_cell.length_b   1.000
_cell.length_c   1.000
_cell.angle_alpha   90.00
_cell.angle_beta   90.00
_cell.angle_gamma   90.00
#
_symmetry.space_group_name_H-M   'P 1'
#
loop_
_entity.id
_entity.type
_entity.pdbx_description
1 polymer ?
#
loop_
_entity_poly.entity_id
_entity_poly.type
_entity_poly.pdbx_seq_one_letter_code
_entity_poly.pdbx_strand_id
1 'polypeptide(L)'
;GAVQLHRFAAERAADTVMLVDAFGDVVDPVTGLSSLDETVRAAAGLARAYLRTHDRVGVVSTGGTTRWLAPGTGDAAFYRIVESVLDVRKDRAFGGDGLERVPPPALPEGALVYVFTPLSDARILQVLRDLQARGRRPVVVEIPSGDPVVEPGDEAGELGLRLWRAERDAMRFALRDSGVPVLRHTEGESLDLALAPLLAGRVGGRGRAG
;
A
#
# COMPACT_ATOMS: atom_id res chain seq x y z
N GLY A 1 42.01 23.34 1.33
CA GLY A 1 41.24 22.34 2.08
C GLY A 1 39.79 22.77 2.19
N ALA A 2 38.99 22.54 1.15
CA ALA A 2 37.55 22.79 1.17
C ALA A 2 36.87 21.75 0.26
N VAL A 3 37.12 20.48 0.56
CA VAL A 3 36.42 19.33 -0.02
C VAL A 3 35.84 18.52 1.14
N GLN A 4 34.99 19.17 1.92
CA GLN A 4 34.24 18.56 3.01
C GLN A 4 33.20 19.61 3.40
N LEU A 5 31.97 19.48 2.88
CA LEU A 5 30.72 20.03 3.43
C LEU A 5 29.54 19.85 2.46
N HIS A 6 29.77 19.59 1.16
CA HIS A 6 28.68 19.32 0.20
C HIS A 6 28.19 17.87 0.16
N ARG A 7 28.79 16.93 0.92
CA ARG A 7 28.33 15.52 0.95
C ARG A 7 27.20 15.22 1.94
N PHE A 8 26.81 16.14 2.82
CA PHE A 8 25.74 15.88 3.80
C PHE A 8 24.34 16.37 3.38
N ALA A 9 24.20 16.93 2.19
CA ALA A 9 22.90 17.38 1.66
C ALA A 9 22.33 16.48 0.53
N ALA A 10 23.06 15.44 0.12
CA ALA A 10 22.74 14.63 -1.06
C ALA A 10 22.01 13.31 -0.78
N GLU A 11 21.66 12.98 0.47
CA GLU A 11 21.13 11.66 0.85
C GLU A 11 19.87 11.74 1.73
N ARG A 12 18.87 12.57 1.39
CA ARG A 12 17.52 12.27 1.93
C ARG A 12 16.93 11.11 1.13
N ALA A 13 17.47 9.91 1.35
CA ALA A 13 16.77 8.67 1.07
C ALA A 13 15.52 8.68 1.95
N ALA A 14 14.39 9.10 1.39
CA ALA A 14 13.12 8.96 2.07
C ALA A 14 12.83 7.46 2.18
N ASP A 15 12.85 6.93 3.39
CA ASP A 15 12.47 5.54 3.67
C ASP A 15 11.16 5.23 2.92
N THR A 16 11.13 4.10 2.23
CA THR A 16 9.91 3.64 1.54
C THR A 16 9.25 2.59 2.40
N VAL A 17 7.95 2.72 2.62
CA VAL A 17 7.18 1.73 3.39
C VAL A 17 6.12 1.12 2.50
N MET A 18 6.12 -0.21 2.38
CA MET A 18 5.01 -0.94 1.76
C MET A 18 4.01 -1.27 2.85
N LEU A 19 2.85 -0.64 2.80
CA LEU A 19 1.73 -0.91 3.69
C LEU A 19 0.74 -1.83 2.95
N VAL A 20 0.60 -3.04 3.47
CA VAL A 20 -0.29 -4.08 2.98
C VAL A 20 -1.60 -4.02 3.75
N ASP A 21 -2.70 -3.76 3.04
CA ASP A 21 -4.06 -3.91 3.57
C ASP A 21 -4.43 -5.39 3.61
N ALA A 22 -4.63 -5.89 4.82
CA ALA A 22 -5.05 -7.25 5.12
C ALA A 22 -6.36 -7.28 5.94
N PHE A 23 -7.21 -6.24 5.82
CA PHE A 23 -8.51 -6.23 6.50
C PHE A 23 -9.49 -7.27 5.97
N GLY A 24 -9.30 -7.72 4.72
CA GLY A 24 -10.14 -8.73 4.09
C GLY A 24 -9.40 -9.52 3.00
N ASP A 25 -10.07 -10.56 2.52
CA ASP A 25 -9.73 -11.25 1.28
C ASP A 25 -10.97 -11.28 0.40
N VAL A 26 -10.88 -10.70 -0.78
CA VAL A 26 -11.91 -10.86 -1.80
C VAL A 26 -11.33 -11.75 -2.89
N VAL A 27 -12.00 -12.85 -3.16
CA VAL A 27 -11.67 -13.71 -4.29
C VAL A 27 -12.39 -13.16 -5.51
N ASP A 28 -11.63 -12.80 -6.54
CA ASP A 28 -12.19 -12.39 -7.81
C ASP A 28 -13.00 -13.57 -8.38
N PRO A 29 -14.31 -13.40 -8.64
CA PRO A 29 -15.17 -14.51 -9.03
C PRO A 29 -14.94 -14.98 -10.46
N VAL A 30 -14.22 -14.23 -11.29
CA VAL A 30 -13.89 -14.58 -12.67
C VAL A 30 -12.52 -15.26 -12.73
N THR A 31 -11.51 -14.69 -12.10
CA THR A 31 -10.12 -15.21 -12.17
C THR A 31 -9.79 -16.21 -11.06
N GLY A 32 -10.58 -16.22 -9.97
CA GLY A 32 -10.32 -17.04 -8.78
C GLY A 32 -9.17 -16.51 -7.93
N LEU A 33 -8.65 -15.32 -8.22
CA LEU A 33 -7.49 -14.75 -7.54
C LEU A 33 -7.86 -14.09 -6.22
N SER A 34 -7.04 -14.33 -5.19
CA SER A 34 -7.16 -13.65 -3.90
C SER A 34 -6.62 -12.23 -3.99
N SER A 35 -7.42 -11.26 -3.54
CA SER A 35 -7.00 -9.87 -3.49
C SER A 35 -5.85 -9.64 -2.52
N LEU A 36 -5.77 -10.39 -1.41
CA LEU A 36 -4.60 -10.31 -0.53
C LEU A 36 -3.36 -10.88 -1.21
N ASP A 37 -3.48 -12.00 -1.92
CA ASP A 37 -2.33 -12.60 -2.62
C ASP A 37 -1.74 -11.64 -3.64
N GLU A 38 -2.61 -10.92 -4.36
CA GLU A 38 -2.16 -9.91 -5.31
C GLU A 38 -1.60 -8.66 -4.61
N THR A 39 -2.19 -8.23 -3.49
CA THR A 39 -1.66 -7.16 -2.63
C THR A 39 -0.22 -7.47 -2.18
N VAL A 40 -0.02 -8.69 -1.71
CA VAL A 40 1.27 -9.23 -1.27
C VAL A 40 2.27 -9.29 -2.43
N ARG A 41 1.85 -9.82 -3.57
CA ARG A 41 2.69 -9.95 -4.78
C ARG A 41 3.14 -8.56 -5.27
N ALA A 42 2.21 -7.62 -5.38
CA ALA A 42 2.47 -6.25 -5.78
C ALA A 42 3.46 -5.55 -4.83
N ALA A 43 3.23 -5.65 -3.52
CA ALA A 43 4.11 -5.08 -2.49
C ALA A 43 5.52 -5.68 -2.53
N ALA A 44 5.64 -7.01 -2.65
CA ALA A 44 6.93 -7.70 -2.72
C ALA A 44 7.69 -7.35 -4.01
N GLY A 45 7.00 -7.26 -5.15
CA GLY A 45 7.57 -6.85 -6.42
C GLY A 45 8.17 -5.44 -6.34
N LEU A 46 7.41 -4.49 -5.80
CA LEU A 46 7.89 -3.12 -5.60
C LEU A 46 9.02 -3.03 -4.58
N ALA A 47 8.90 -3.71 -3.43
CA ALA A 47 9.95 -3.77 -2.42
C ALA A 47 11.27 -4.26 -3.02
N ARG A 48 11.22 -5.33 -3.83
CA ARG A 48 12.38 -5.85 -4.53
C ARG A 48 12.98 -4.83 -5.50
N ALA A 49 12.16 -4.03 -6.18
CA ALA A 49 12.64 -2.99 -7.07
C ALA A 49 13.44 -1.91 -6.33
N TYR A 50 12.94 -1.44 -5.18
CA TYR A 50 13.64 -0.47 -4.32
C TYR A 50 14.90 -1.03 -3.66
N LEU A 51 14.87 -2.27 -3.20
CA LEU A 51 16.04 -2.88 -2.57
C LEU A 51 17.20 -3.05 -3.57
N ARG A 52 16.93 -3.25 -4.87
CA ARG A 52 17.96 -3.28 -5.92
C ARG A 52 18.66 -1.93 -6.12
N THR A 53 17.99 -0.82 -5.84
CA THR A 53 18.56 0.53 -5.91
C THR A 53 19.23 0.97 -4.60
N HIS A 54 19.43 0.06 -3.65
CA HIS A 54 19.99 0.31 -2.31
C HIS A 54 19.12 1.23 -1.44
N ASP A 55 17.83 1.37 -1.76
CA ASP A 55 16.89 2.11 -0.93
C ASP A 55 16.53 1.33 0.35
N ARG A 56 16.16 2.06 1.39
CA ARG A 56 15.62 1.49 2.63
C ARG A 56 14.13 1.21 2.47
N VAL A 57 13.75 -0.04 2.64
CA VAL A 57 12.36 -0.50 2.54
C VAL A 57 11.90 -1.08 3.85
N GLY A 58 10.81 -0.53 4.39
CA GLY A 58 10.05 -1.09 5.50
C GLY A 58 8.76 -1.70 5.00
N VAL A 59 8.14 -2.54 5.83
CA VAL A 59 6.84 -3.13 5.53
C VAL A 59 5.94 -3.04 6.73
N VAL A 60 4.67 -2.76 6.48
CA VAL A 60 3.60 -2.76 7.47
C VAL A 60 2.47 -3.60 6.90
N SER A 61 1.90 -4.49 7.70
CA SER A 61 0.63 -5.13 7.40
C SER A 61 -0.38 -4.65 8.41
N THR A 62 -1.53 -4.19 7.95
CA THR A 62 -2.65 -3.76 8.78
C THR A 62 -3.86 -4.65 8.53
N GLY A 63 -4.50 -5.11 9.59
CA GLY A 63 -5.57 -6.09 9.59
C GLY A 63 -6.10 -6.22 11.02
N GLY A 64 -6.39 -7.44 11.49
CA GLY A 64 -6.71 -7.67 12.90
C GLY A 64 -5.55 -7.34 13.87
N THR A 65 -4.30 -7.58 13.44
CA THR A 65 -3.07 -7.25 14.18
C THR A 65 -2.13 -6.48 13.26
N THR A 66 -1.47 -5.43 13.77
CA THR A 66 -0.48 -4.69 12.99
C THR A 66 0.90 -5.33 13.12
N ARG A 67 1.43 -5.81 12.00
CA ARG A 67 2.81 -6.30 11.89
C ARG A 67 3.66 -5.31 11.12
N TRP A 68 4.92 -5.19 11.49
CA TRP A 68 5.81 -4.25 10.82
C TRP A 68 7.27 -4.65 10.92
N LEU A 69 8.02 -4.21 9.92
CA LEU A 69 9.46 -4.26 9.84
C LEU A 69 9.96 -2.85 9.51
N ALA A 70 10.83 -2.31 10.37
CA ALA A 70 11.45 -1.02 10.12
C ALA A 70 12.26 -1.02 8.82
N PRO A 71 12.39 0.13 8.14
CA PRO A 71 13.13 0.20 6.89
C PRO A 71 14.58 -0.25 6.98
N GLY A 72 14.93 -1.24 6.15
CA GLY A 72 16.27 -1.79 5.99
C GLY A 72 16.68 -1.93 4.52
N THR A 73 17.92 -2.30 4.26
CA THR A 73 18.49 -2.45 2.91
C THR A 73 18.92 -3.89 2.61
N GLY A 74 19.13 -4.18 1.33
CA GLY A 74 19.74 -5.43 0.84
C GLY A 74 18.86 -6.68 0.97
N ASP A 75 19.44 -7.83 0.61
CA ASP A 75 18.72 -9.10 0.50
C ASP A 75 18.18 -9.61 1.84
N ALA A 76 18.89 -9.36 2.94
CA ALA A 76 18.43 -9.74 4.28
C ALA A 76 17.16 -8.96 4.69
N ALA A 77 16.98 -7.73 4.21
CA ALA A 77 15.72 -7.01 4.38
C ALA A 77 14.62 -7.65 3.51
N PHE A 78 14.93 -8.02 2.27
CA PHE A 78 13.97 -8.69 1.38
C PHE A 78 13.41 -9.99 1.98
N TYR A 79 14.27 -10.88 2.50
CA TYR A 79 13.80 -12.15 3.07
C TYR A 79 12.92 -11.96 4.32
N ARG A 80 13.26 -11.00 5.19
CA ARG A 80 12.40 -10.67 6.34
C ARG A 80 11.06 -10.10 5.90
N ILE A 81 11.05 -9.29 4.84
CA ILE A 81 9.80 -8.79 4.23
C ILE A 81 8.94 -9.95 3.73
N VAL A 82 9.51 -10.89 2.99
CA VAL A 82 8.79 -12.06 2.50
C VAL A 82 8.21 -12.87 3.67
N GLU A 83 9.00 -13.12 4.72
CA GLU A 83 8.55 -13.82 5.92
C GLU A 83 7.39 -13.10 6.62
N SER A 84 7.53 -11.79 6.87
CA SER A 84 6.50 -10.97 7.51
C SER A 84 5.19 -10.98 6.71
N VAL A 85 5.27 -11.06 5.39
CA VAL A 85 4.09 -11.07 4.51
C VAL A 85 3.43 -12.45 4.48
N LEU A 86 4.19 -13.54 4.51
CA LEU A 86 3.64 -14.90 4.65
C LEU A 86 2.88 -15.08 5.96
N ASP A 87 3.33 -14.43 7.02
CA ASP A 87 2.67 -14.52 8.33
C ASP A 87 1.31 -13.81 8.34
N VAL A 88 1.08 -12.78 7.51
CA VAL A 88 -0.22 -12.08 7.39
C VAL A 88 -1.37 -13.05 7.14
N ARG A 89 -1.13 -14.11 6.37
CA ARG A 89 -2.14 -15.15 6.10
C ARG A 89 -2.55 -15.93 7.36
N LYS A 90 -1.63 -16.13 8.30
CA LYS A 90 -1.84 -16.94 9.50
C LYS A 90 -2.75 -16.23 10.52
N ASP A 91 -2.77 -14.90 10.50
CA ASP A 91 -3.48 -14.10 11.50
C ASP A 91 -4.98 -13.92 11.22
N ARG A 92 -5.45 -14.31 10.03
CA ARG A 92 -6.90 -14.28 9.72
C ARG A 92 -7.74 -15.16 10.63
N ALA A 93 -7.11 -16.14 11.30
CA ALA A 93 -7.78 -16.98 12.28
C ALA A 93 -8.16 -16.24 13.58
N PHE A 94 -7.61 -15.04 13.82
CA PHE A 94 -7.83 -14.28 15.04
C PHE A 94 -8.54 -12.96 14.70
N GLY A 95 -9.87 -12.95 14.86
CA GLY A 95 -10.74 -11.78 14.70
C GLY A 95 -10.40 -10.67 15.71
N GLY A 96 -9.38 -9.89 15.40
CA GLY A 96 -9.13 -8.62 16.07
C GLY A 96 -10.07 -7.55 15.53
N ASP A 97 -10.92 -7.00 16.40
CA ASP A 97 -11.91 -5.97 16.05
C ASP A 97 -11.28 -4.56 15.91
N GLY A 98 -9.99 -4.43 16.19
CA GLY A 98 -9.30 -3.16 16.34
C GLY A 98 -8.41 -2.78 15.16
N LEU A 99 -8.48 -1.52 14.74
CA LEU A 99 -7.45 -0.89 13.93
C LEU A 99 -6.28 -0.48 14.85
N GLU A 100 -5.23 -1.29 14.91
CA GLU A 100 -4.01 -0.90 15.62
C GLU A 100 -3.28 0.22 14.88
N ARG A 101 -2.86 1.26 15.61
CA ARG A 101 -2.10 2.36 15.03
C ARG A 101 -0.70 1.87 14.66
N VAL A 102 -0.27 2.17 13.44
CA VAL A 102 1.08 1.86 12.98
C VAL A 102 2.12 2.58 13.86
N PRO A 103 3.06 1.86 14.49
CA PRO A 103 3.95 2.46 15.47
C PRO A 103 4.98 3.38 14.79
N PRO A 104 5.49 4.41 15.49
CA PRO A 104 6.43 5.38 14.91
C PRO A 104 7.67 4.78 14.20
N PRO A 105 8.33 3.72 14.74
CA PRO A 105 9.49 3.11 14.07
C PRO A 105 9.18 2.46 12.72
N ALA A 106 7.93 2.06 12.48
CA ALA A 106 7.48 1.52 11.21
C ALA A 106 7.23 2.60 10.15
N LEU A 107 7.08 3.86 10.58
CA LEU A 107 6.81 5.01 9.72
C LEU A 107 7.76 6.18 10.05
N PRO A 108 9.03 6.08 9.62
CA PRO A 108 10.00 7.16 9.78
C PRO A 108 9.51 8.48 9.19
N GLU A 109 10.03 9.58 9.71
CA GLU A 109 9.68 10.91 9.22
C GLU A 109 10.05 11.07 7.74
N GLY A 110 9.15 11.67 6.96
CA GLY A 110 9.37 11.87 5.52
C GLY A 110 9.21 10.62 4.65
N ALA A 111 8.87 9.45 5.23
CA ALA A 111 8.66 8.23 4.48
C ALA A 111 7.58 8.39 3.40
N LEU A 112 7.82 7.81 2.22
CA LEU A 112 6.77 7.57 1.24
C LEU A 112 6.13 6.22 1.57
N VAL A 113 4.81 6.20 1.62
CA VAL A 113 4.06 5.00 2.00
C VAL A 113 3.25 4.53 0.80
N TYR A 114 3.58 3.38 0.25
CA TYR A 114 2.73 2.72 -0.74
C TYR A 114 1.70 1.88 -0.02
N VAL A 115 0.43 2.23 -0.15
CA VAL A 115 -0.70 1.53 0.47
C VAL A 115 -1.33 0.64 -0.58
N PHE A 116 -1.07 -0.66 -0.51
CA PHE A 116 -1.66 -1.66 -1.40
C PHE A 116 -2.97 -2.13 -0.79
N THR A 117 -4.08 -1.93 -1.49
CA THR A 117 -5.41 -2.21 -0.94
C THR A 117 -6.42 -2.60 -2.01
N PRO A 118 -7.26 -3.61 -1.75
CA PRO A 118 -8.39 -3.94 -2.63
C PRO A 118 -9.61 -3.02 -2.42
N LEU A 119 -9.51 -2.02 -1.54
CA LEU A 119 -10.60 -1.09 -1.22
C LEU A 119 -11.91 -1.81 -0.86
N SER A 120 -11.79 -2.97 -0.20
CA SER A 120 -12.93 -3.78 0.24
C SER A 120 -13.41 -3.43 1.64
N ASP A 121 -12.63 -2.65 2.41
CA ASP A 121 -12.94 -2.32 3.81
C ASP A 121 -12.64 -0.84 4.11
N ALA A 122 -13.61 -0.15 4.73
CA ALA A 122 -13.50 1.28 5.02
C ALA A 122 -12.44 1.66 6.07
N ARG A 123 -11.96 0.69 6.85
CA ARG A 123 -10.88 0.89 7.83
C ARG A 123 -9.60 1.38 7.17
N ILE A 124 -9.35 1.05 5.90
CA ILE A 124 -8.18 1.57 5.17
C ILE A 124 -8.17 3.10 5.06
N LEU A 125 -9.35 3.73 4.97
CA LEU A 125 -9.44 5.20 4.95
C LEU A 125 -9.01 5.82 6.28
N GLN A 126 -9.22 5.12 7.40
CA GLN A 126 -8.74 5.58 8.71
C GLN A 126 -7.21 5.51 8.79
N VAL A 127 -6.61 4.45 8.23
CA VAL A 127 -5.14 4.32 8.11
C VAL A 127 -4.56 5.46 7.29
N LEU A 128 -5.16 5.76 6.12
CA LEU A 128 -4.72 6.85 5.26
C LEU A 128 -4.81 8.21 5.95
N ARG A 129 -5.89 8.47 6.68
CA ARG A 129 -6.04 9.69 7.49
C ARG A 129 -4.99 9.79 8.60
N ASP A 130 -4.68 8.70 9.31
CA ASP A 130 -3.59 8.69 10.32
C ASP A 130 -2.24 9.02 9.69
N LEU A 131 -1.93 8.43 8.53
CA LEU A 131 -0.70 8.72 7.78
C LEU A 131 -0.62 10.21 7.41
N GLN A 132 -1.68 10.78 6.83
CA GLN A 132 -1.74 12.18 6.44
C GLN A 132 -1.66 13.13 7.65
N ALA A 133 -2.38 12.84 8.73
CA ALA A 133 -2.36 13.63 9.97
C ALA A 133 -0.97 13.66 10.61
N ARG A 134 -0.19 12.60 10.38
CA ARG A 134 1.19 12.48 10.81
C ARG A 134 2.16 13.10 9.77
N GLY A 135 1.69 13.69 8.68
CA GLY A 135 2.56 14.31 7.65
C GLY A 135 3.32 13.31 6.78
N ARG A 136 2.85 12.05 6.71
CA ARG A 136 3.40 11.04 5.80
C ARG A 136 2.78 11.24 4.41
N ARG A 137 3.44 10.71 3.38
CA ARG A 137 3.00 10.83 1.98
C ARG A 137 2.49 9.48 1.48
N PRO A 138 1.20 9.15 1.65
CA PRO A 138 0.65 7.93 1.09
C PRO A 138 0.48 8.03 -0.42
N VAL A 139 0.69 6.91 -1.11
CA VAL A 139 0.27 6.64 -2.48
C VAL A 139 -0.52 5.35 -2.43
N VAL A 140 -1.77 5.36 -2.87
CA VAL A 140 -2.59 4.16 -2.91
C VAL A 140 -2.32 3.40 -4.21
N VAL A 141 -2.14 2.10 -4.07
CA VAL A 141 -2.15 1.12 -5.15
C VAL A 141 -3.43 0.30 -4.97
N GLU A 142 -4.44 0.60 -5.78
CA GLU A 142 -5.72 -0.11 -5.82
C GLU A 142 -5.51 -1.48 -6.49
N ILE A 143 -5.74 -2.55 -5.73
CA ILE A 143 -5.67 -3.94 -6.19
C ILE A 143 -7.06 -4.35 -6.69
N PRO A 144 -7.22 -4.84 -7.94
CA PRO A 144 -8.50 -5.27 -8.44
C PRO A 144 -8.98 -6.55 -7.73
N SER A 145 -10.29 -6.66 -7.52
CA SER A 145 -10.90 -7.86 -6.92
C SER A 145 -12.17 -8.33 -7.63
N GLY A 146 -12.41 -7.86 -8.86
CA GLY A 146 -13.61 -8.16 -9.65
C GLY A 146 -14.93 -7.63 -9.07
N ASP A 147 -15.99 -7.66 -9.89
CA ASP A 147 -17.38 -7.48 -9.47
C ASP A 147 -17.97 -8.84 -9.07
N PRO A 148 -18.83 -8.92 -8.02
CA PRO A 148 -19.57 -10.13 -7.70
C PRO A 148 -20.38 -10.63 -8.91
N VAL A 149 -20.40 -11.94 -9.12
CA VAL A 149 -21.26 -12.57 -10.14
C VAL A 149 -22.67 -12.71 -9.59
N VAL A 150 -23.66 -12.31 -10.39
CA VAL A 150 -25.08 -12.42 -10.09
C VAL A 150 -25.72 -13.34 -11.11
N GLU A 151 -26.49 -14.32 -10.62
CA GLU A 151 -27.21 -15.26 -11.48
C GLU A 151 -28.37 -14.55 -12.21
N PRO A 152 -28.65 -14.89 -13.49
CA PRO A 152 -29.76 -14.28 -14.22
C PRO A 152 -31.11 -14.48 -13.51
N GLY A 153 -31.82 -13.37 -13.26
CA GLY A 153 -33.11 -13.37 -12.57
C GLY A 153 -33.05 -13.33 -11.05
N ASP A 154 -31.86 -13.22 -10.45
CA ASP A 154 -31.71 -12.98 -9.01
C ASP A 154 -31.87 -11.49 -8.68
N GLU A 155 -33.11 -11.05 -8.46
CA GLU A 155 -33.44 -9.65 -8.11
C GLU A 155 -32.71 -9.16 -6.85
N ALA A 156 -32.51 -10.04 -5.86
CA ALA A 156 -31.79 -9.70 -4.64
C ALA A 156 -30.29 -9.54 -4.90
N GLY A 157 -29.71 -10.43 -5.71
CA GLY A 157 -28.33 -10.34 -6.19
C GLY A 157 -28.08 -9.07 -7.01
N GLU A 158 -29.02 -8.68 -7.87
CA GLU A 158 -28.93 -7.43 -8.64
C GLU A 158 -28.92 -6.19 -7.73
N LEU A 159 -29.79 -6.16 -6.70
CA LEU A 159 -29.77 -5.10 -5.70
C LEU A 159 -28.46 -5.11 -4.89
N GLY A 160 -27.99 -6.30 -4.49
CA GLY A 160 -26.73 -6.48 -3.79
C GLY A 160 -25.53 -5.96 -4.59
N LEU A 161 -25.46 -6.28 -5.87
CA LEU A 161 -24.42 -5.78 -6.78
C LEU A 161 -24.47 -4.25 -6.92
N ARG A 162 -25.66 -3.66 -7.00
CA ARG A 162 -25.82 -2.20 -7.03
C ARG A 162 -25.31 -1.54 -5.75
N LEU A 163 -25.64 -2.11 -4.59
CA LEU A 163 -25.15 -1.61 -3.30
C LEU A 163 -23.62 -1.73 -3.20
N TRP A 164 -23.08 -2.90 -3.53
CA TRP A 164 -21.63 -3.15 -3.54
C TRP A 164 -20.88 -2.16 -4.45
N ARG A 165 -21.40 -1.89 -5.66
CA ARG A 165 -20.81 -0.88 -6.57
C ARG A 165 -20.85 0.51 -5.97
N ALA A 166 -21.97 0.90 -5.34
CA ALA A 166 -22.10 2.19 -4.69
C ALA A 166 -21.11 2.36 -3.52
N GLU A 167 -20.90 1.32 -2.71
CA GLU A 167 -19.89 1.32 -1.64
C GLU A 167 -18.47 1.48 -2.19
N ARG A 168 -18.14 0.77 -3.27
CA ARG A 168 -16.85 0.90 -3.97
C ARG A 168 -16.62 2.29 -4.54
N ASP A 169 -17.65 2.87 -5.14
CA ASP A 169 -17.59 4.22 -5.68
C ASP A 169 -17.45 5.27 -4.58
N ALA A 170 -18.13 5.09 -3.44
CA ALA A 170 -17.97 5.94 -2.26
C ALA A 170 -16.53 5.87 -1.71
N MET A 171 -15.93 4.68 -1.63
CA MET A 171 -14.54 4.49 -1.20
C MET A 171 -13.56 5.25 -2.12
N ARG A 172 -13.70 5.07 -3.43
CA ARG A 172 -12.88 5.74 -4.45
C ARG A 172 -13.09 7.25 -4.45
N PHE A 173 -14.32 7.70 -4.23
CA PHE A 173 -14.64 9.12 -4.08
C PHE A 173 -13.91 9.71 -2.87
N ALA A 174 -13.99 9.07 -1.70
CA ALA A 174 -13.30 9.52 -0.50
C ALA A 174 -11.78 9.59 -0.68
N LEU A 175 -11.19 8.63 -1.39
CA LEU A 175 -9.76 8.67 -1.76
C LEU A 175 -9.42 9.87 -2.63
N ARG A 176 -10.20 10.11 -3.69
CA ARG A 176 -9.99 11.27 -4.59
C ARG A 176 -10.12 12.59 -3.85
N ASP A 177 -11.14 12.70 -3.00
CA ASP A 177 -11.39 13.90 -2.19
C ASP A 177 -10.27 14.18 -1.19
N SER A 178 -9.65 13.12 -0.63
CA SER A 178 -8.52 13.25 0.29
C SER A 178 -7.21 13.75 -0.34
N GLY A 179 -7.15 13.88 -1.67
CA GLY A 179 -5.97 14.29 -2.43
C GLY A 179 -4.84 13.26 -2.46
N VAL A 180 -5.09 12.02 -2.02
CA VAL A 180 -4.12 10.93 -2.06
C VAL A 180 -3.98 10.43 -3.50
N PRO A 181 -2.76 10.35 -4.07
CA PRO A 181 -2.55 9.76 -5.38
C PRO A 181 -2.97 8.29 -5.39
N VAL A 182 -3.77 7.89 -6.39
CA VAL A 182 -4.23 6.51 -6.57
C VAL A 182 -3.71 5.98 -7.91
N LEU A 183 -3.01 4.86 -7.86
CA LEU A 183 -2.66 4.04 -9.00
C LEU A 183 -3.55 2.79 -8.99
N ARG A 184 -4.10 2.41 -10.15
CA ARG A 184 -4.74 1.09 -10.30
C ARG A 184 -3.72 0.08 -10.76
N HIS A 185 -3.63 -1.02 -10.03
CA HIS A 185 -2.78 -2.15 -10.39
C HIS A 185 -3.45 -2.99 -11.47
N THR A 186 -2.70 -3.36 -12.48
CA THR A 186 -3.09 -4.37 -13.46
C THR A 186 -2.37 -5.64 -13.10
N GLU A 187 -3.10 -6.74 -13.01
CA GLU A 187 -2.51 -8.04 -12.70
C GLU A 187 -1.37 -8.38 -13.68
N GLY A 188 -0.25 -8.87 -13.13
CA GLY A 188 0.92 -9.26 -13.92
C GLY A 188 1.79 -8.11 -14.45
N GLU A 189 1.33 -6.86 -14.35
CA GLU A 189 2.15 -5.71 -14.71
C GLU A 189 3.10 -5.30 -13.58
N SER A 190 4.30 -4.87 -13.96
CA SER A 190 5.28 -4.40 -13.00
C SER A 190 4.97 -2.97 -12.55
N LEU A 191 4.84 -2.78 -11.23
CA LEU A 191 4.51 -1.48 -10.63
C LEU A 191 5.63 -0.43 -10.74
N ASP A 192 6.87 -0.85 -10.96
CA ASP A 192 8.01 0.07 -11.06
C ASP A 192 7.85 1.11 -12.18
N LEU A 193 7.34 0.70 -13.34
CA LEU A 193 7.06 1.60 -14.46
C LEU A 193 5.89 2.55 -14.17
N ALA A 194 4.81 2.02 -13.59
CA ALA A 194 3.62 2.80 -13.26
C ALA A 194 3.89 3.86 -12.17
N LEU A 195 4.85 3.57 -11.28
CA LEU A 195 5.25 4.45 -10.20
C LEU A 195 6.42 5.39 -10.55
N ALA A 196 7.07 5.20 -11.71
CA ALA A 196 8.19 6.02 -12.17
C ALA A 196 7.92 7.55 -12.17
N PRO A 197 6.73 8.05 -12.55
CA PRO A 197 6.43 9.48 -12.46
C PRO A 197 6.44 10.01 -11.02
N LEU A 198 6.01 9.20 -10.05
CA LEU A 198 6.05 9.53 -8.62
C LEU A 198 7.49 9.48 -8.07
N LEU A 199 8.32 8.62 -8.66
CA LEU A 199 9.77 8.55 -8.39
C LEU A 199 10.51 9.80 -8.87
N ALA A 200 10.19 10.30 -10.06
CA ALA A 200 10.81 11.50 -10.62
C ALA A 200 10.59 12.75 -9.74
N GLY A 201 9.42 12.87 -9.10
CA GLY A 201 9.10 13.93 -8.15
C GLY A 201 9.88 13.88 -6.83
N ARG A 202 10.45 12.73 -6.46
CA ARG A 202 11.39 12.62 -5.31
C ARG A 202 12.80 13.09 -5.66
N VAL A 203 13.24 12.85 -6.89
CA VAL A 203 14.59 13.24 -7.36
C VAL A 203 14.65 14.74 -7.66
N GLY A 204 13.54 15.33 -8.12
CA GLY A 204 13.41 16.77 -8.35
C GLY A 204 12.72 17.48 -7.20
N GLY A 205 13.44 17.72 -6.09
CA GLY A 205 13.04 18.74 -5.12
C GLY A 205 12.98 20.11 -5.80
N ARG A 206 11.80 20.48 -6.33
CA ARG A 206 11.55 21.80 -6.91
C ARG A 206 11.61 22.80 -5.76
N GLY A 207 12.74 23.51 -5.66
CA GLY A 207 12.84 24.68 -4.80
C GLY A 207 11.70 25.63 -5.18
N ARG A 208 10.86 25.96 -4.19
CA ARG A 208 10.01 27.15 -4.30
C ARG A 208 10.95 28.35 -4.36
N ALA A 209 11.11 28.92 -5.55
CA ALA A 209 11.41 30.33 -5.71
C ALA A 209 10.08 31.07 -5.61
N GLY A 210 10.01 32.06 -4.72
CA GLY A 210 8.83 32.87 -4.42
C GLY A 210 8.77 33.20 -2.95
#